data_AF-A0A957ZTG9-F1
#
_entry.id   AF-A0A957ZTG9-F1
#
_cell.length_a   1.000
_cell.length_b   1.000
_cell.length_c   1.000
_cell.angle_alpha   90.00
_cell.angle_beta   90.00
_cell.angle_gamma   90.00
#
_symmetry.space_group_name_H-M   'P 1'
#
loop_
_entity.id
_entity.type
_entity.pdbx_description
1 polymer ?
#
loop_
_entity_poly.entity_id
_entity_poly.type
_entity_poly.pdbx_seq_one_letter_code
_entity_poly.pdbx_strand_id
1 'polypeptide(L)'
;EEADRRRGVAGMVFAFKIAGAKADQGGSLDDVVAVTEKALANIRTMGVALSPCTVPMAGKPTFTIGDDEMEIGMGIHGEPGMKREKLQTADEITQRMMSAILDDLQPEAGDRLAVMVNGLGATPPEELYVMYRKAYAMLEERDISVHRAYVGEYATSMEMAGASITLFRLDDELAALLDAPAQTPFFVQI
;
A
#
# COMPACT_ATOMS: atom_id res chain seq x y z
N GLU A 1 -15.10 0.34 -12.42
CA GLU A 1 -16.21 -0.59 -12.71
C GLU A 1 -16.33 -1.82 -11.80
N GLU A 2 -15.39 -2.13 -10.89
CA GLU A 2 -15.65 -3.15 -9.84
C GLU A 2 -15.09 -2.72 -8.46
N ALA A 3 -15.53 -1.57 -7.94
CA ALA A 3 -15.07 -1.09 -6.63
C ALA A 3 -15.32 -2.14 -5.53
N ASP A 4 -16.49 -2.79 -5.55
CA ASP A 4 -16.92 -3.79 -4.55
C ASP A 4 -16.15 -5.12 -4.62
N ARG A 5 -15.34 -5.34 -5.68
CA ARG A 5 -14.54 -6.56 -5.83
C ARG A 5 -13.06 -6.32 -5.52
N ARG A 6 -12.69 -5.08 -5.16
CA ARG A 6 -11.32 -4.74 -4.73
C ARG A 6 -11.06 -5.33 -3.36
N ARG A 7 -9.88 -5.94 -3.20
CA ARG A 7 -9.42 -6.51 -1.94
C ARG A 7 -8.96 -5.39 -0.99
N GLY A 8 -9.24 -5.56 0.30
CA GLY A 8 -8.58 -4.79 1.36
C GLY A 8 -7.17 -5.32 1.59
N VAL A 9 -6.16 -4.46 1.41
CA VAL A 9 -4.72 -4.78 1.56
C VAL A 9 -4.04 -3.65 2.33
N ALA A 10 -2.74 -3.39 2.14
CA ALA A 10 -1.95 -2.45 2.95
C ALA A 10 -2.56 -1.05 3.15
N GLY A 11 -3.35 -0.53 2.19
CA GLY A 11 -4.07 0.75 2.35
C GLY A 11 -5.03 0.81 3.55
N MET A 12 -5.46 -0.32 4.10
CA MET A 12 -6.28 -0.35 5.33
C MET A 12 -5.58 0.31 6.54
N VAL A 13 -4.24 0.34 6.54
CA VAL A 13 -3.45 0.98 7.61
C VAL A 13 -3.72 2.49 7.64
N PHE A 14 -3.86 3.14 6.49
CA PHE A 14 -4.26 4.54 6.42
C PHE A 14 -5.70 4.73 6.90
N ALA A 15 -6.62 3.84 6.53
CA ALA A 15 -8.01 3.91 7.02
C ALA A 15 -8.07 3.84 8.56
N PHE A 16 -7.31 2.92 9.18
CA PHE A 16 -7.20 2.86 10.65
C PHE A 16 -6.58 4.13 11.25
N LYS A 17 -5.54 4.67 10.61
CA LYS A 17 -4.89 5.91 11.08
C LYS A 17 -5.85 7.10 11.06
N ILE A 18 -6.62 7.26 9.99
CA ILE A 18 -7.59 8.35 9.82
C ILE A 18 -8.77 8.19 10.77
N ALA A 19 -9.37 6.99 10.84
CA ALA A 19 -10.46 6.69 11.75
C ALA A 19 -10.06 6.93 13.21
N GLY A 20 -8.89 6.39 13.61
CA GLY A 20 -8.36 6.53 14.96
C GLY A 20 -8.09 7.99 15.32
N ALA A 21 -7.49 8.77 14.42
CA ALA A 21 -7.23 10.19 14.65
C ALA A 21 -8.53 11.00 14.82
N LYS A 22 -9.56 10.73 13.99
CA LYS A 22 -10.85 11.43 14.10
C LYS A 22 -11.58 11.07 15.40
N ALA A 23 -11.52 9.80 15.79
CA ALA A 23 -12.10 9.34 17.05
C ALA A 23 -11.39 9.95 18.26
N ASP A 24 -10.05 10.03 18.25
CA ASP A 24 -9.25 10.62 19.33
C ASP A 24 -9.52 12.14 19.49
N GLN A 25 -9.84 12.82 18.39
CA GLN A 25 -10.31 14.22 18.41
C GLN A 25 -11.74 14.40 18.96
N GLY A 26 -12.42 13.32 19.35
CA GLY A 26 -13.78 13.35 19.88
C GLY A 26 -14.87 13.46 18.80
N GLY A 27 -14.57 13.10 17.56
CA GLY A 27 -15.57 13.03 16.49
C GLY A 27 -16.70 12.04 16.81
N SER A 28 -17.90 12.32 16.32
CA SER A 28 -19.02 11.37 16.43
C SER A 28 -18.78 10.12 15.58
N LEU A 29 -19.56 9.06 15.82
CA LEU A 29 -19.49 7.86 14.98
C LEU A 29 -19.71 8.19 13.50
N ASP A 30 -20.67 9.04 13.19
CA ASP A 30 -20.98 9.46 11.83
C ASP A 30 -19.81 10.24 11.20
N ASP A 31 -19.14 11.11 11.97
CA ASP A 31 -17.96 11.84 11.51
C ASP A 31 -16.78 10.89 11.21
N VAL A 32 -16.56 9.89 12.07
CA VAL A 32 -15.51 8.88 11.90
C VAL A 32 -15.77 8.03 10.66
N VAL A 33 -17.02 7.59 10.45
CA VAL A 33 -17.42 6.84 9.26
C VAL A 33 -17.19 7.69 8.01
N ALA A 34 -17.73 8.91 7.98
CA ALA A 34 -17.66 9.78 6.81
C ALA A 34 -16.21 10.07 6.38
N VAL A 35 -15.32 10.39 7.31
CA VAL A 35 -13.91 10.69 6.98
C VAL A 35 -13.12 9.44 6.59
N THR A 36 -13.47 8.28 7.14
CA THR A 36 -12.83 7.00 6.79
C THR A 36 -13.25 6.55 5.39
N GLU A 37 -14.52 6.67 5.04
CA GLU A 37 -15.02 6.41 3.67
C GLU A 37 -14.36 7.35 2.66
N LYS A 38 -14.23 8.63 2.99
CA LYS A 38 -13.49 9.62 2.20
C LYS A 38 -12.02 9.21 2.02
N ALA A 39 -11.36 8.72 3.07
CA ALA A 39 -9.99 8.23 2.97
C ALA A 39 -9.91 7.02 2.03
N LEU A 40 -10.76 6.01 2.23
CA LEU A 40 -10.82 4.80 1.39
C LEU A 40 -11.05 5.13 -0.10
N ALA A 41 -11.91 6.11 -0.39
CA ALA A 41 -12.14 6.57 -1.76
C ALA A 41 -10.89 7.13 -2.44
N ASN A 42 -9.92 7.65 -1.67
CA ASN A 42 -8.67 8.27 -2.14
C ASN A 42 -7.43 7.39 -1.95
N ILE A 43 -7.59 6.14 -1.51
CA ILE A 43 -6.49 5.18 -1.32
C ILE A 43 -6.49 4.16 -2.44
N ARG A 44 -5.32 3.90 -3.02
CA ARG A 44 -5.11 2.83 -4.00
C ARG A 44 -3.83 2.07 -3.71
N THR A 45 -3.90 0.75 -3.80
CA THR A 45 -2.78 -0.15 -3.53
C THR A 45 -2.60 -1.15 -4.65
N MET A 46 -1.36 -1.44 -5.01
CA MET A 46 -0.97 -2.55 -5.87
C MET A 46 0.18 -3.33 -5.23
N GLY A 47 0.12 -4.66 -5.30
CA GLY A 47 1.13 -5.56 -4.76
C GLY A 47 1.83 -6.40 -5.83
N VAL A 48 2.99 -6.94 -5.46
CA VAL A 48 3.74 -7.93 -6.21
C VAL A 48 4.28 -8.99 -5.25
N ALA A 49 4.20 -10.25 -5.64
CA ALA A 49 4.77 -11.36 -4.89
C ALA A 49 5.82 -12.10 -5.72
N LEU A 50 6.89 -12.52 -5.04
CA LEU A 50 8.04 -13.23 -5.58
C LEU A 50 8.12 -14.66 -5.03
N SER A 51 7.53 -14.90 -3.86
CA SER A 51 7.41 -16.22 -3.26
C SER A 51 6.04 -16.40 -2.61
N PRO A 52 5.60 -17.63 -2.35
CA PRO A 52 4.41 -17.88 -1.54
C PRO A 52 4.71 -17.76 -0.05
N CYS A 53 3.66 -17.72 0.76
CA CYS A 53 3.74 -18.04 2.18
C CYS A 53 3.18 -19.44 2.46
N THR A 54 3.53 -19.99 3.62
CA THR A 54 3.05 -21.26 4.14
C THR A 54 2.20 -21.02 5.38
N VAL A 55 0.89 -21.23 5.25
CA VAL A 55 0.01 -21.21 6.41
C VAL A 55 0.34 -22.42 7.31
N PRO A 56 0.65 -22.24 8.61
CA PRO A 56 1.15 -23.32 9.47
C PRO A 56 0.24 -24.55 9.51
N MET A 57 -1.08 -24.36 9.48
CA MET A 57 -2.05 -25.45 9.48
C MET A 57 -2.06 -26.24 8.16
N ALA A 58 -1.78 -25.58 7.03
CA ALA A 58 -1.75 -26.24 5.72
C ALA A 58 -0.45 -27.01 5.50
N GLY A 59 0.67 -26.54 6.10
CA GLY A 59 1.99 -27.19 6.03
C GLY A 59 2.61 -27.22 4.63
N LYS A 60 2.04 -26.48 3.68
CA LYS A 60 2.51 -26.36 2.29
C LYS A 60 2.29 -24.92 1.77
N PRO A 61 3.04 -24.49 0.75
CA PRO A 61 2.86 -23.19 0.12
C PRO A 61 1.42 -22.93 -0.34
N THR A 62 0.96 -21.68 -0.19
CA THR A 62 -0.37 -21.21 -0.62
C THR A 62 -0.57 -21.27 -2.13
N PHE A 63 0.51 -21.07 -2.89
CA PHE A 63 0.58 -21.24 -4.33
C PHE A 63 2.01 -21.61 -4.74
N THR A 64 2.21 -21.91 -6.03
CA THR A 64 3.53 -22.17 -6.61
C THR A 64 3.91 -21.04 -7.54
N ILE A 65 5.15 -20.57 -7.51
CA ILE A 65 5.74 -19.59 -8.43
C ILE A 65 7.19 -20.01 -8.69
N GLY A 66 7.67 -19.84 -9.93
CA GLY A 66 9.05 -20.17 -10.28
C GLY A 66 10.06 -19.14 -9.73
N ASP A 67 11.32 -19.56 -9.58
CA ASP A 67 12.39 -18.71 -9.04
C ASP A 67 12.68 -17.46 -9.90
N ASP A 68 12.28 -17.49 -11.18
CA ASP A 68 12.42 -16.39 -12.13
C ASP A 68 11.07 -15.75 -12.51
N GLU A 69 10.04 -15.97 -11.69
CA GLU A 69 8.70 -15.44 -11.88
C GLU A 69 8.29 -14.46 -10.77
N MET A 70 7.34 -13.61 -11.09
CA MET A 70 6.66 -12.72 -10.16
C MET A 70 5.15 -12.69 -10.48
N GLU A 71 4.34 -12.34 -9.48
CA GLU A 71 2.89 -12.23 -9.63
C GLU A 71 2.38 -10.87 -9.15
N ILE A 72 1.84 -10.08 -10.08
CA ILE A 72 1.33 -8.72 -9.82
C ILE A 72 -0.15 -8.77 -9.46
N GLY A 73 -0.53 -7.97 -8.47
CA GLY A 73 -1.89 -7.82 -7.98
C GLY A 73 -2.32 -8.97 -7.08
N MET A 74 -1.38 -9.72 -6.50
CA MET A 74 -1.70 -10.80 -5.57
C MET A 74 -2.24 -10.24 -4.25
N GLY A 75 -3.16 -10.97 -3.61
CA GLY A 75 -3.71 -10.59 -2.31
C GLY A 75 -2.79 -10.96 -1.14
N ILE A 76 -3.09 -10.43 0.04
CA ILE A 76 -2.32 -10.67 1.28
C ILE A 76 -2.52 -12.07 1.88
N HIS A 77 -3.37 -12.91 1.30
CA HIS A 77 -3.53 -14.32 1.71
C HIS A 77 -3.10 -15.29 0.62
N GLY A 78 -2.37 -14.83 -0.41
CA GLY A 78 -1.98 -15.67 -1.55
C GLY A 78 -3.08 -15.87 -2.58
N GLU A 79 -4.14 -15.04 -2.57
CA GLU A 79 -5.17 -15.09 -3.60
C GLU A 79 -4.57 -14.69 -4.96
N PRO A 80 -4.86 -15.42 -6.05
CA PRO A 80 -4.27 -15.19 -7.36
C PRO A 80 -4.28 -13.71 -7.76
N GLY A 81 -3.15 -13.29 -8.32
CA GLY A 81 -2.98 -11.96 -8.88
C GLY A 81 -3.67 -11.79 -10.21
N MET A 82 -3.44 -10.63 -10.82
CA MET A 82 -3.92 -10.36 -12.17
C MET A 82 -3.10 -11.11 -13.22
N LYS A 83 -1.79 -11.23 -12.98
CA LYS A 83 -0.87 -11.79 -13.98
C LYS A 83 0.41 -12.30 -13.34
N ARG A 84 0.83 -13.48 -13.79
CA ARG A 84 2.16 -14.04 -13.56
C ARG A 84 3.05 -13.84 -14.77
N GLU A 85 4.31 -13.50 -14.53
CA GLU A 85 5.29 -13.28 -15.59
C GLU A 85 6.72 -13.39 -15.06
N LYS A 86 7.71 -13.21 -15.94
CA LYS A 86 9.12 -13.23 -15.55
C LYS A 86 9.45 -12.08 -14.61
N LEU A 87 10.32 -12.37 -13.64
CA LEU A 87 10.87 -11.41 -12.72
C LEU A 87 11.56 -10.29 -13.51
N GLN A 88 11.22 -9.05 -13.16
CA GLN A 88 11.77 -7.85 -13.76
C GLN A 88 12.67 -7.11 -12.76
N THR A 89 13.33 -6.04 -13.19
CA THR A 89 14.05 -5.17 -12.26
C THR A 89 13.09 -4.46 -11.31
N ALA A 90 13.56 -4.09 -10.11
CA ALA A 90 12.74 -3.36 -9.14
C ALA A 90 12.13 -2.06 -9.72
N ASP A 91 12.85 -1.38 -10.63
CA ASP A 91 12.36 -0.17 -11.29
C ASP A 91 11.20 -0.46 -12.25
N GLU A 92 11.29 -1.52 -13.05
CA GLU A 92 10.22 -1.93 -13.98
C GLU A 92 8.98 -2.40 -13.21
N ILE A 93 9.17 -3.17 -12.14
CA ILE A 93 8.09 -3.63 -11.26
C ILE A 93 7.39 -2.42 -10.62
N THR A 94 8.17 -1.50 -10.05
CA THR A 94 7.65 -0.28 -9.41
C THR A 94 6.91 0.58 -10.42
N GLN A 95 7.48 0.79 -11.61
CA GLN A 95 6.84 1.58 -12.66
C GLN A 95 5.49 0.99 -13.04
N ARG A 96 5.39 -0.32 -13.18
CA ARG A 96 4.14 -0.98 -13.52
C ARG A 96 3.08 -0.86 -12.43
N MET A 97 3.46 -1.06 -11.18
CA MET A 97 2.52 -0.88 -10.06
C MET A 97 2.07 0.57 -9.93
N MET A 98 3.00 1.52 -10.00
CA MET A 98 2.71 2.95 -9.94
C MET A 98 1.81 3.39 -11.09
N SER A 99 2.08 2.98 -12.33
CA SER A 99 1.20 3.32 -13.47
C SER A 99 -0.22 2.84 -13.24
N ALA A 100 -0.40 1.56 -12.82
CA ALA A 100 -1.74 1.04 -12.56
C ALA A 100 -2.47 1.79 -11.42
N ILE A 101 -1.73 2.21 -10.38
CA ILE A 101 -2.28 3.01 -9.29
C ILE A 101 -2.65 4.42 -9.78
N LEU A 102 -1.77 5.08 -10.52
CA LEU A 102 -1.96 6.45 -11.01
C LEU A 102 -3.08 6.54 -12.04
N ASP A 103 -3.20 5.55 -12.93
CA ASP A 103 -4.26 5.48 -13.94
C ASP A 103 -5.66 5.36 -13.29
N ASP A 104 -5.75 4.72 -12.11
CA ASP A 104 -7.00 4.54 -11.37
C ASP A 104 -7.27 5.66 -10.34
N LEU A 105 -6.24 6.19 -9.68
CA LEU A 105 -6.37 7.29 -8.72
C LEU A 105 -6.57 8.64 -9.43
N GLN A 106 -5.95 8.80 -10.59
CA GLN A 106 -5.97 10.01 -11.42
C GLN A 106 -5.64 11.29 -10.63
N PRO A 107 -4.47 11.37 -9.95
CA PRO A 107 -4.03 12.61 -9.33
C PRO A 107 -3.61 13.62 -10.39
N GLU A 108 -3.72 14.90 -10.06
CA GLU A 108 -3.36 16.02 -10.93
C GLU A 108 -2.07 16.69 -10.47
N ALA A 109 -1.44 17.47 -11.34
CA ALA A 109 -0.29 18.29 -10.97
C ALA A 109 -0.67 19.25 -9.83
N GLY A 110 0.20 19.37 -8.82
CA GLY A 110 -0.06 20.11 -7.58
C GLY A 110 -0.76 19.30 -6.49
N ASP A 111 -1.24 18.08 -6.76
CA ASP A 111 -1.76 17.19 -5.72
C ASP A 111 -0.66 16.83 -4.72
N ARG A 112 -1.10 16.44 -3.52
CA ARG A 112 -0.24 15.87 -2.49
C ARG A 112 -0.70 14.48 -2.09
N LEU A 113 0.25 13.56 -2.00
CA LEU A 113 0.00 12.16 -1.67
C LEU A 113 0.81 11.72 -0.46
N ALA A 114 0.24 10.83 0.36
CA ALA A 114 1.05 9.94 1.18
C ALA A 114 1.41 8.69 0.38
N VAL A 115 2.63 8.18 0.59
CA VAL A 115 3.15 6.98 -0.07
C VAL A 115 3.48 5.95 1.00
N MET A 116 3.02 4.71 0.82
CA MET A 116 3.47 3.57 1.62
C MET A 116 4.08 2.51 0.71
N VAL A 117 5.34 2.14 0.96
CA VAL A 117 5.98 0.96 0.38
C VAL A 117 6.06 -0.10 1.48
N ASN A 118 5.20 -1.10 1.35
CA ASN A 118 4.96 -2.12 2.34
C ASN A 118 5.59 -3.46 1.93
N GLY A 119 6.48 -4.01 2.75
CA GLY A 119 6.98 -5.38 2.60
C GLY A 119 5.91 -6.42 2.93
N LEU A 120 5.88 -7.54 2.21
CA LEU A 120 4.98 -8.66 2.48
C LEU A 120 5.54 -9.65 3.51
N GLY A 121 6.75 -9.41 4.03
CA GLY A 121 7.30 -10.05 5.23
C GLY A 121 8.72 -10.61 5.07
N ALA A 122 9.15 -10.97 3.86
CA ALA A 122 10.52 -11.47 3.62
C ALA A 122 11.36 -10.62 2.66
N THR A 123 10.88 -9.42 2.29
CA THR A 123 11.63 -8.48 1.44
C THR A 123 12.53 -7.59 2.29
N PRO A 124 13.86 -7.55 2.06
CA PRO A 124 14.77 -6.71 2.80
C PRO A 124 14.40 -5.21 2.75
N PRO A 125 14.60 -4.46 3.84
CA PRO A 125 14.30 -3.02 3.87
C PRO A 125 15.01 -2.23 2.75
N GLU A 126 16.26 -2.54 2.40
CA GLU A 126 16.96 -1.86 1.31
C GLU A 126 16.23 -1.97 -0.04
N GLU A 127 15.60 -3.11 -0.34
CA GLU A 127 14.85 -3.32 -1.58
C GLU A 127 13.57 -2.47 -1.61
N LEU A 128 12.90 -2.32 -0.46
CA LEU A 128 11.74 -1.43 -0.34
C LEU A 128 12.13 0.04 -0.62
N TYR A 129 13.31 0.47 -0.17
CA TYR A 129 13.82 1.82 -0.48
C TYR A 129 14.22 1.99 -1.94
N VAL A 130 14.70 0.95 -2.62
CA VAL A 130 14.93 0.97 -4.08
C VAL A 130 13.60 1.22 -4.82
N MET A 131 12.54 0.54 -4.40
CA MET A 131 11.20 0.77 -4.96
C MET A 131 10.68 2.18 -4.64
N TYR A 132 10.83 2.63 -3.39
CA TYR A 132 10.43 3.99 -3.00
C TYR A 132 11.13 5.08 -3.82
N ARG A 133 12.44 4.94 -4.08
CA ARG A 133 13.19 5.86 -4.94
C ARG A 133 12.52 6.02 -6.31
N LYS A 134 12.17 4.91 -6.95
CA LYS A 134 11.52 4.93 -8.27
C LYS A 134 10.11 5.51 -8.21
N ALA A 135 9.32 5.15 -7.18
CA ALA A 135 7.99 5.70 -6.98
C ALA A 135 8.02 7.22 -6.77
N TYR A 136 8.95 7.72 -5.94
CA TYR A 136 9.16 9.14 -5.70
C TYR A 136 9.49 9.90 -6.98
N ALA A 137 10.46 9.41 -7.76
CA ALA A 137 10.84 10.04 -9.04
C ALA A 137 9.65 10.14 -10.02
N MET A 138 8.79 9.10 -10.08
CA MET A 138 7.60 9.14 -10.94
C MET A 138 6.54 10.16 -10.49
N LEU A 139 6.44 10.43 -9.19
CA LEU A 139 5.54 11.47 -8.66
C LEU A 139 6.11 12.86 -8.90
N GLU A 140 7.41 13.04 -8.70
CA GLU A 140 8.12 14.30 -8.96
C GLU A 140 8.03 14.71 -10.44
N GLU A 141 8.21 13.77 -11.37
CA GLU A 141 8.02 13.98 -12.82
C GLU A 141 6.61 14.47 -13.19
N ARG A 142 5.61 14.26 -12.33
CA ARG A 142 4.21 14.64 -12.53
C ARG A 142 3.80 15.89 -11.74
N ASP A 143 4.76 16.57 -11.09
CA ASP A 143 4.49 17.69 -10.18
C ASP A 143 3.55 17.31 -9.02
N ILE A 144 3.67 16.07 -8.53
CA ILE A 144 2.91 15.57 -7.39
C ILE A 144 3.83 15.53 -6.17
N SER A 145 3.41 16.21 -5.10
CA SER A 145 4.19 16.28 -3.87
C SER A 145 3.96 15.05 -2.97
N VAL A 146 5.04 14.52 -2.39
CA VAL A 146 4.95 13.50 -1.34
C VAL A 146 4.85 14.19 0.00
N HIS A 147 3.64 14.20 0.59
CA HIS A 147 3.38 14.75 1.92
C HIS A 147 4.10 13.94 3.00
N ARG A 148 4.02 12.61 2.88
CA ARG A 148 4.63 11.69 3.84
C ARG A 148 4.91 10.33 3.20
N ALA A 149 6.00 9.70 3.63
CA ALA A 149 6.39 8.37 3.17
C ALA A 149 6.49 7.39 4.34
N TYR A 150 6.03 6.17 4.10
CA TYR A 150 6.05 5.04 5.02
C TYR A 150 6.72 3.85 4.32
N VAL A 151 7.91 3.45 4.76
CA VAL A 151 8.66 2.35 4.13
C VAL A 151 8.98 1.32 5.20
N GLY A 152 8.43 0.11 5.06
CA GLY A 152 8.58 -0.94 6.08
C GLY A 152 7.50 -2.01 5.97
N GLU A 153 7.23 -2.71 7.08
CA GLU A 153 6.25 -3.79 7.16
C GLU A 153 5.05 -3.31 7.98
N TYR A 154 3.91 -3.11 7.32
CA TYR A 154 2.67 -2.62 7.94
C TYR A 154 1.51 -3.61 7.80
N ALA A 155 1.45 -4.32 6.67
CA ALA A 155 0.50 -5.38 6.37
C ALA A 155 1.22 -6.50 5.60
N THR A 156 1.72 -7.49 6.35
CA THR A 156 2.50 -8.62 5.81
C THR A 156 1.61 -9.82 5.47
N SER A 157 2.19 -10.80 4.79
CA SER A 157 1.63 -12.11 4.50
C SER A 157 2.62 -13.19 4.94
N MET A 158 2.85 -13.30 6.25
CA MET A 158 3.84 -14.22 6.84
C MET A 158 5.23 -14.05 6.21
N GLU A 159 5.85 -15.11 5.68
CA GLU A 159 7.18 -15.11 5.08
C GLU A 159 7.20 -14.82 3.57
N MET A 160 6.11 -14.26 3.02
CA MET A 160 6.02 -13.91 1.60
C MET A 160 7.07 -12.86 1.22
N ALA A 161 7.91 -13.18 0.24
CA ALA A 161 8.76 -12.21 -0.42
C ALA A 161 7.93 -11.44 -1.45
N GLY A 162 7.97 -10.12 -1.36
CA GLY A 162 7.18 -9.21 -2.18
C GLY A 162 6.93 -7.89 -1.49
N ALA A 163 6.28 -6.98 -2.20
CA ALA A 163 5.99 -5.65 -1.72
C ALA A 163 4.66 -5.14 -2.27
N SER A 164 4.12 -4.11 -1.65
CA SER A 164 3.01 -3.32 -2.19
C SER A 164 3.30 -1.84 -2.09
N ILE A 165 2.74 -1.08 -3.03
CA ILE A 165 2.77 0.38 -3.02
C ILE A 165 1.34 0.86 -2.83
N THR A 166 1.16 1.76 -1.87
CA THR A 166 -0.10 2.47 -1.65
C THR A 166 0.11 3.96 -1.85
N LEU A 167 -0.77 4.57 -2.66
CA LEU A 167 -0.92 6.02 -2.75
C LEU A 167 -2.21 6.44 -2.06
N PHE A 168 -2.13 7.52 -1.30
CA PHE A 168 -3.27 8.12 -0.62
C PHE A 168 -3.31 9.63 -0.92
N ARG A 169 -4.30 10.06 -1.71
CA ARG A 169 -4.49 11.50 -2.02
C ARG A 169 -5.07 12.24 -0.83
N LEU A 170 -4.46 13.37 -0.48
CA LEU A 170 -4.79 14.11 0.74
C LEU A 170 -5.33 15.50 0.42
N ASP A 171 -6.49 15.81 0.96
CA ASP A 171 -6.90 17.19 1.22
C ASP A 171 -6.49 17.63 2.63
N ASP A 172 -6.86 18.85 3.03
CA ASP A 172 -6.38 19.46 4.30
C ASP A 172 -6.82 18.69 5.53
N GLU A 173 -8.03 18.15 5.51
CA GLU A 173 -8.53 17.33 6.61
C GLU A 173 -7.76 16.01 6.71
N LEU A 174 -7.59 15.31 5.59
CA LEU A 174 -6.90 14.01 5.58
C LEU A 174 -5.43 14.15 5.93
N ALA A 175 -4.75 15.21 5.47
CA ALA A 175 -3.37 15.49 5.85
C ALA A 175 -3.24 15.74 7.36
N ALA A 176 -4.11 16.57 7.94
CA ALA A 176 -4.09 16.85 9.38
C ALA A 176 -4.33 15.58 10.22
N LEU A 177 -5.29 14.73 9.82
CA LEU A 177 -5.56 13.46 10.50
C LEU A 177 -4.44 12.44 10.33
N LEU A 178 -3.79 12.42 9.16
CA LEU A 178 -2.64 11.57 8.92
C LEU A 178 -1.47 11.97 9.83
N ASP A 179 -1.22 13.27 9.99
CA ASP A 179 -0.13 13.81 10.81
C ASP A 179 -0.38 13.73 12.32
N ALA A 180 -1.65 13.60 12.75
CA ALA A 180 -1.97 13.46 14.16
C ALA A 180 -1.15 12.34 14.85
N PRO A 181 -0.76 12.50 16.12
CA PRO A 181 -0.01 11.46 16.83
C PRO A 181 -0.76 10.12 16.88
N ALA A 182 -0.01 9.03 16.92
CA ALA A 182 -0.52 7.69 17.16
C ALA A 182 0.57 6.83 17.82
N GLN A 183 0.19 6.11 18.87
CA GLN A 183 1.11 5.23 19.58
C GLN A 183 0.47 3.86 19.78
N THR A 184 0.83 2.93 18.90
CA THR A 184 0.36 1.53 18.92
C THR A 184 1.55 0.58 18.82
N PRO A 185 1.41 -0.72 19.14
CA PRO A 185 2.53 -1.66 19.11
C PRO A 185 3.26 -1.76 17.76
N PHE A 186 2.55 -1.51 16.65
CA PHE A 186 3.08 -1.66 15.29
C PHE A 186 3.14 -0.34 14.50
N PHE A 187 2.73 0.77 15.10
CA PHE A 187 2.76 2.09 14.48
C PHE A 187 2.95 3.17 15.54
N VAL A 188 4.09 3.87 15.47
CA VAL A 188 4.42 5.00 16.34
C VAL A 188 4.71 6.22 15.48
N GLN A 189 3.95 7.28 15.71
CA GLN A 189 4.11 8.60 15.11
C GLN A 189 3.82 9.63 16.19
N ILE A 190 4.83 10.39 16.59
CA ILE A 190 4.78 11.37 17.69
C ILE A 190 5.14 12.76 17.19
#